data_AF-A0A3L6JQY2-F1
#
_entry.id   AF-A0A3L6JQY2-F1
#
_cell.length_a   1.000
_cell.length_b   1.000
_cell.length_c   1.000
_cell.angle_alpha   90.00
_cell.angle_beta   90.00
_cell.angle_gamma   90.00
#
_symmetry.space_group_name_H-M   'P 1'
#
loop_
_entity.id
_entity.type
_entity.pdbx_description
1 polymer ?
#
loop_
_entity_poly.entity_id
_entity_poly.type
_entity_poly.pdbx_seq_one_letter_code
_entity_poly.pdbx_strand_id
1 'polypeptide(L)' 'MQLITVKMSDIYVSALDKLVELGMYPSRSEAIRVAIRDLLMKELWVDGMPMTKEIDIKVEQ' A
#
# COMPACT_ATOMS: atom_id res chain seq x y z
N MET A 1 -3.16 10.80 7.43
CA MET A 1 -2.17 9.69 7.42
C MET A 1 -2.25 9.01 8.78
N GLN A 2 -2.50 7.71 8.83
CA GLN A 2 -2.42 6.93 10.07
C GLN A 2 -1.14 6.09 10.05
N LEU A 3 -0.49 5.93 11.21
CA LEU A 3 0.72 5.10 11.34
C LEU A 3 0.29 3.63 11.43
N ILE A 4 0.81 2.81 10.52
CA ILE A 4 0.57 1.36 10.50
C ILE A 4 1.93 0.67 10.56
N THR A 5 2.10 -0.26 11.49
CA THR A 5 3.31 -1.09 11.61
C THR A 5 3.01 -2.48 11.07
N VAL A 6 3.80 -2.94 10.11
CA VAL A 6 3.63 -4.27 9.48
C VAL A 6 4.94 -5.05 9.63
N LYS A 7 4.84 -6.35 9.93
CA LYS A 7 5.98 -7.27 9.90
C LYS A 7 6.13 -7.83 8.49
N MET A 8 7.33 -7.75 7.94
CA MET A 8 7.64 -8.19 6.58
C MET A 8 9.04 -8.83 6.54
N SER A 9 9.24 -9.76 5.62
CA SER A 9 10.54 -10.39 5.42
C SER A 9 11.57 -9.38 4.93
N ASP A 10 12.82 -9.55 5.36
CA ASP A 10 13.95 -8.68 5.02
C ASP A 10 14.12 -8.51 3.51
N ILE A 11 13.82 -9.56 2.72
CA ILE A 11 13.92 -9.52 1.27
C ILE A 11 13.04 -8.41 0.66
N TYR A 12 11.82 -8.23 1.18
CA TYR A 12 10.91 -7.19 0.71
C TYR A 12 11.33 -5.80 1.17
N VAL A 13 11.87 -5.68 2.38
CA VAL A 13 12.40 -4.40 2.90
C VAL A 13 13.57 -3.95 2.04
N SER A 14 14.53 -4.84 1.77
CA SER A 14 15.68 -4.53 0.91
C SER A 14 15.27 -4.20 -0.53
N ALA A 15 14.24 -4.85 -1.08
CA ALA A 15 13.72 -4.50 -2.39
C ALA A 15 13.09 -3.10 -2.41
N LEU A 16 12.35 -2.72 -1.36
CA LEU A 16 11.80 -1.37 -1.20
C LEU A 16 12.90 -0.31 -1.02
N ASP A 17 13.94 -0.61 -0.26
CA ASP A 17 15.08 0.29 -0.09
C ASP A 17 15.77 0.57 -1.44
N LYS A 18 15.97 -0.46 -2.27
CA LYS A 18 16.50 -0.28 -3.65
C LYS A 18 15.63 0.63 -4.51
N LEU A 19 14.30 0.53 -4.42
CA LEU A 19 13.40 1.40 -5.17
C LEU A 19 13.54 2.87 -4.75
N VAL A 20 13.81 3.12 -3.48
CA VAL A 20 14.06 4.47 -2.96
C VAL A 20 15.46 4.96 -3.36
N GLU A 21 16.49 4.11 -3.28
CA GLU A 21 17.86 4.42 -3.72
C GLU A 21 17.93 4.79 -5.20
N LEU A 22 17.16 4.11 -6.04
CA LEU A 22 17.03 4.43 -7.46
C LEU A 22 16.27 5.73 -7.74
N GLY A 23 15.75 6.40 -6.70
CA GLY A 23 14.98 7.65 -6.83
C GLY A 23 13.58 7.46 -7.42
N MET A 24 13.09 6.23 -7.56
CA MET A 24 11.75 5.94 -8.10
C MET A 24 10.65 6.35 -7.12
N TYR A 25 10.93 6.25 -5.82
CA TYR A 25 10.03 6.68 -4.76
C TYR A 25 10.78 7.51 -3.71
N PRO A 26 10.16 8.56 -3.15
CA PRO A 26 10.77 9.40 -2.12
C PRO A 26 10.95 8.69 -0.78
N SER A 27 10.19 7.63 -0.51
CA SER A 27 10.32 6.84 0.72
C SER A 27 9.71 5.45 0.56
N ARG A 28 10.11 4.51 1.44
CA ARG A 28 9.50 3.18 1.52
C ARG A 28 7.99 3.26 1.73
N SER A 29 7.55 4.19 2.59
CA SER A 29 6.13 4.39 2.87
C SER A 29 5.36 4.87 1.64
N GLU A 30 5.99 5.67 0.76
CA GLU A 30 5.40 6.06 -0.52
C GLU A 30 5.20 4.85 -1.43
N ALA A 31 6.25 4.05 -1.61
CA ALA A 31 6.22 2.87 -2.45
C ALA A 31 5.16 1.86 -2.00
N ILE A 32 5.05 1.62 -0.68
CA ILE A 32 4.02 0.75 -0.10
C ILE A 32 2.62 1.32 -0.35
N ARG A 33 2.41 2.63 -0.17
CA ARG A 33 1.10 3.25 -0.42
C ARG A 33 0.67 3.15 -1.88
N VAL A 34 1.61 3.32 -2.82
CA VAL A 34 1.35 3.16 -4.26
C VAL A 34 1.01 1.71 -4.58
N ALA A 35 1.77 0.75 -4.08
CA ALA A 35 1.47 -0.68 -4.27
C ALA A 35 0.09 -1.07 -3.72
N ILE A 36 -0.29 -0.58 -2.53
CA ILE A 36 -1.62 -0.79 -1.95
C ILE A 36 -2.70 -0.15 -2.82
N ARG A 37 -2.48 1.08 -3.30
CA ARG A 37 -3.42 1.77 -4.19
C ARG A 37 -3.65 0.94 -5.46
N ASP A 38 -2.58 0.54 -6.12
CA ASP A 38 -2.65 -0.20 -7.39
C ASP A 38 -3.34 -1.55 -7.20
N LEU A 39 -3.05 -2.23 -6.08
CA LEU A 39 -3.75 -3.47 -5.70
C LEU A 39 -5.25 -3.24 -5.49
N LEU A 40 -5.62 -2.22 -4.71
CA LEU A 40 -7.03 -1.91 -4.44
C LEU A 40 -7.76 -1.46 -5.71
N MET A 41 -7.12 -0.69 -6.57
CA MET A 41 -7.69 -0.29 -7.85
C MET A 41 -7.91 -1.51 -8.75
N LYS A 42 -6.96 -2.44 -8.81
CA LYS A 42 -7.07 -3.64 -9.64
C LYS A 42 -8.17 -4.60 -9.16
N GLU A 43 -8.27 -4.82 -7.85
CA GLU A 43 -9.11 -5.88 -7.28
C GLU A 43 -10.50 -5.38 -6.86
N LEU A 44 -10.64 -4.11 -6.43
CA LEU A 44 -11.91 -3.57 -5.92
C LEU A 44 -12.59 -2.58 -6.88
N TRP A 45 -11.95 -2.10 -7.95
CA TRP A 45 -12.60 -1.18 -8.87
C TRP A 45 -13.13 -1.94 -10.08
N VAL A 46 -14.46 -2.01 -10.19
CA VAL A 46 -15.16 -2.42 -11.42
C VAL A 46 -15.56 -1.13 -12.14
N ASP A 47 -15.15 -0.97 -13.39
CA ASP A 47 -15.50 0.16 -14.27
C ASP A 47 -15.05 1.57 -13.82
N GLY A 48 -13.91 1.66 -13.10
CA GLY A 48 -13.29 2.95 -12.76
C GLY A 48 -13.93 3.69 -11.59
N MET A 49 -14.82 3.03 -10.84
CA MET A 49 -15.36 3.55 -9.59
C MET A 49 -14.91 2.67 -8.41
N PRO A 50 -14.52 3.27 -7.27
CA PRO A 50 -14.33 2.49 -6.06
C PRO A 50 -15.66 1.82 -5.70
N MET A 51 -15.65 0.49 -5.56
CA MET A 51 -16.81 -0.25 -5.07
C MET A 51 -17.08 0.20 -3.63
N THR A 52 -17.91 1.21 -3.44
CA THR A 52 -18.39 1.66 -2.13
C THR A 52 -19.41 0.66 -1.62
N LYS A 53 -18.95 -0.54 -1.30
CA LYS A 53 -19.66 -1.41 -0.37
C LYS A 53 -18.94 -1.25 0.94
N GLU A 54 -19.63 -0.59 1.88
CA GLU A 54 -19.27 -0.42 3.30
C GLU A 54 -17.96 -1.13 3.67
N ILE A 55 -16.86 -0.38 3.61
CA ILE A 55 -15.66 -0.80 4.31
C ILE A 55 -16.00 -0.53 5.76
N ASP A 56 -16.72 -1.48 6.38
CA ASP A 56 -16.78 -1.65 7.82
C ASP A 56 -15.34 -1.87 8.26
N ILE A 57 -14.62 -0.77 8.45
CA ILE A 57 -13.42 -0.76 9.24
C ILE A 57 -13.91 -0.99 10.67
N LYS A 58 -14.22 -2.25 10.98
CA LYS A 58 -14.07 -2.75 12.35
C LYS A 58 -12.58 -2.67 12.65
N VAL A 59 -12.14 -1.45 12.94
CA VAL A 59 -11.01 -1.21 13.82
C VAL A 59 -11.53 -1.58 15.21
N GLU A 60 -11.75 -2.88 15.41
CA GLU A 60 -11.95 -3.43 16.74
C GLU A 60 -10.59 -3.37 17.45
N GLN A 61 -10.67 -2.99 18.71
CA GLN A 61 -9.61 -2.44 19.58
C GLN A 61 -8.38 -3.32 19.75
#